data_AF-A0A7J4B8C3-F1
#
_entry.id   AF-A0A7J4B8C3-F1
#
_cell.length_a   1.000
_cell.length_b   1.000
_cell.length_c   1.000
_cell.angle_alpha   90.00
_cell.angle_beta   90.00
_cell.angle_gamma   90.00
#
_symmetry.space_group_name_H-M   'P 1'
#
loop_
_entity.id
_entity.type
_entity.pdbx_description
1 polymer ?
#
loop_
_entity_poly.entity_id
_entity_poly.type
_entity_poly.pdbx_seq_one_letter_code
_entity_poly.pdbx_strand_id
1 'polypeptide(L)'
;LELSLIEAYYLAEKGILKIFKDGIELSLEEFKTICGTHLPEFEDLYRNYREFKDFGFTIRSALKYGTDFALYKKRPGLEHAPYLVKVLKYGQFIEPGDLISWGRLSHSVKKDLILAITHQSGLITYVALKWFKP
;
A
#
# COMPACT_ATOMS: atom_id res chain seq x y z
N LEU A 1 5.51 -16.41 -11.92
CA LEU A 1 5.21 -15.63 -10.70
C LEU A 1 5.58 -14.20 -11.01
N GLU A 2 4.67 -13.26 -10.78
CA GLU A 2 4.91 -11.83 -10.99
C GLU A 2 4.78 -11.11 -9.65
N LEU A 3 5.67 -10.15 -9.39
CA LEU A 3 5.71 -9.36 -8.15
C LEU A 3 5.68 -7.88 -8.51
N SER A 4 4.93 -7.10 -7.73
CA SER A 4 5.05 -5.64 -7.80
C SER A 4 6.43 -5.16 -7.34
N LEU A 5 6.83 -3.94 -7.73
CA LEU A 5 8.09 -3.33 -7.28
C LEU A 5 8.21 -3.32 -5.75
N ILE A 6 7.11 -3.03 -5.05
CA ILE A 6 7.03 -3.02 -3.58
C ILE A 6 7.25 -4.43 -3.01
N GLU A 7 6.58 -5.45 -3.56
CA GLU A 7 6.73 -6.85 -3.13
C GLU A 7 8.15 -7.37 -3.40
N ALA A 8 8.69 -7.09 -4.59
CA ALA A 8 10.03 -7.48 -4.97
C ALA A 8 11.08 -6.84 -4.06
N TYR A 9 10.95 -5.53 -3.78
CA TYR A 9 11.86 -4.82 -2.89
C TYR A 9 11.79 -5.38 -1.46
N TYR A 10 10.58 -5.62 -0.94
CA TYR A 10 10.39 -6.22 0.39
C TYR A 10 11.09 -7.59 0.50
N LEU A 11 10.89 -8.47 -0.49
CA LEU A 11 11.50 -9.81 -0.47
C LEU A 11 13.02 -9.75 -0.64
N ALA A 12 13.52 -8.80 -1.43
CA ALA A 12 14.95 -8.57 -1.57
C ALA A 12 15.56 -8.05 -0.26
N GLU A 13 14.91 -7.09 0.41
CA GLU A 13 15.35 -6.58 1.72
C GLU A 13 15.42 -7.70 2.78
N LYS A 14 14.49 -8.67 2.72
CA LYS A 14 14.50 -9.85 3.60
C LYS A 14 15.50 -10.94 3.19
N GLY A 15 16.26 -10.75 2.11
CA GLY A 15 17.21 -11.76 1.59
C GLY A 15 16.56 -12.98 0.96
N ILE A 16 15.26 -12.92 0.66
CA ILE A 16 14.48 -14.04 0.07
C ILE A 16 14.57 -14.02 -1.46
N LEU A 17 14.78 -12.85 -2.05
CA LEU A 17 14.80 -12.62 -3.49
C LEU A 17 16.10 -11.91 -3.90
N LYS A 18 16.69 -12.34 -5.02
CA LYS A 18 17.74 -11.60 -5.71
C LYS A 18 17.17 -10.95 -6.96
N ILE A 19 17.62 -9.74 -7.28
CA ILE A 19 17.10 -8.95 -8.39
C ILE A 19 18.19 -8.76 -9.42
N PHE A 20 17.84 -8.99 -10.69
CA PHE A 20 18.75 -8.86 -11.82
C PHE A 20 18.17 -7.91 -12.86
N LYS A 21 19.03 -7.12 -13.50
CA LYS A 21 18.70 -6.33 -14.67
C LYS A 21 19.75 -6.59 -15.74
N ASP A 22 19.30 -7.01 -16.92
CA ASP A 22 20.18 -7.35 -18.06
C ASP A 22 21.30 -8.35 -17.69
N GLY A 23 20.99 -9.29 -16.80
CA GLY A 23 21.93 -10.32 -16.32
C GLY A 23 22.85 -9.90 -15.16
N ILE A 24 22.78 -8.65 -14.70
CA ILE A 24 23.60 -8.12 -13.60
C ILE A 24 22.76 -8.08 -12.31
N GLU A 25 23.27 -8.65 -11.21
CA GLU A 25 22.63 -8.59 -9.89
C GLU A 25 22.65 -7.14 -9.39
N LEU A 26 21.49 -6.62 -9.00
CA LEU A 26 21.33 -5.29 -8.45
C LEU A 26 21.44 -5.32 -6.93
N SER A 27 22.14 -4.33 -6.36
CA SER A 27 22.06 -4.02 -4.94
C SER A 27 20.68 -3.45 -4.57
N LEU A 28 20.36 -3.49 -3.27
CA LEU A 28 19.10 -2.91 -2.76
C LEU A 28 18.98 -1.42 -3.08
N GLU A 29 20.07 -0.65 -2.98
CA GLU A 29 20.07 0.79 -3.28
C GLU A 29 19.82 1.08 -4.76
N GLU A 30 20.44 0.32 -5.66
CA GLU A 30 20.18 0.42 -7.10
C GLU A 30 18.74 0.09 -7.43
N PHE A 31 18.22 -1.00 -6.84
CA PHE A 31 16.83 -1.38 -7.07
C PHE A 31 15.85 -0.37 -6.45
N LYS A 32 16.17 0.21 -5.28
CA LYS A 32 15.38 1.29 -4.66
C LYS A 32 15.25 2.48 -5.59
N THR A 33 16.36 2.87 -6.22
CA THR A 33 16.41 3.98 -7.18
C THR A 33 15.52 3.71 -8.39
N ILE A 34 15.56 2.49 -8.93
CA ILE A 34 14.66 2.06 -10.02
C ILE A 34 13.20 2.13 -9.56
N CYS A 35 12.91 1.65 -8.35
CA CYS A 35 11.56 1.69 -7.80
C CYS A 35 11.02 3.13 -7.72
N GLY A 36 11.80 4.07 -7.16
CA GLY A 36 11.42 5.48 -7.07
C GLY A 36 11.27 6.18 -8.43
N THR A 37 11.98 5.70 -9.46
CA THR A 37 11.85 6.22 -10.82
C THR A 37 10.53 5.81 -11.47
N HIS A 38 10.08 4.56 -11.24
CA HIS A 38 8.85 4.04 -11.82
C HIS A 38 7.61 4.27 -10.95
N LEU A 39 7.79 4.50 -9.66
CA LEU A 39 6.74 4.70 -8.68
C LEU A 39 7.13 5.89 -7.78
N PRO A 40 6.75 7.13 -8.14
CA PRO A 40 7.16 8.33 -7.39
C PRO A 40 6.80 8.31 -5.90
N GLU A 41 5.70 7.65 -5.54
CA GLU A 41 5.22 7.43 -4.17
C GLU A 41 5.81 6.20 -3.48
N PHE A 42 6.84 5.57 -4.06
CA PHE A 42 7.40 4.30 -3.59
C PHE A 42 7.77 4.31 -2.10
N GLU A 43 8.43 5.37 -1.62
CA GLU A 43 8.91 5.40 -0.23
C GLU A 43 7.76 5.32 0.77
N ASP A 44 6.67 6.06 0.53
CA ASP A 44 5.50 6.08 1.39
C ASP A 44 4.71 4.78 1.31
N LEU A 45 4.52 4.26 0.09
CA LEU A 45 3.85 2.98 -0.12
C LEU A 45 4.64 1.84 0.51
N TYR A 46 5.96 1.81 0.34
CA TYR A 46 6.82 0.77 0.87
C TYR A 46 6.86 0.78 2.40
N ARG A 47 6.94 1.98 3.01
CA ARG A 47 6.91 2.11 4.48
C ARG A 47 5.63 1.52 5.07
N ASN A 48 4.48 1.88 4.51
CA ASN A 48 3.18 1.34 4.92
C ASN A 48 3.10 -0.15 4.65
N TYR A 49 3.53 -0.61 3.48
CA TYR A 49 3.56 -2.03 3.13
C TYR A 49 4.36 -2.86 4.14
N ARG A 50 5.56 -2.40 4.52
CA ARG A 50 6.41 -3.05 5.51
C ARG A 50 5.74 -3.12 6.88
N GLU A 51 5.18 -2.01 7.37
CA GLU A 51 4.49 -1.98 8.67
C GLU A 51 3.28 -2.93 8.69
N PHE A 52 2.46 -2.94 7.63
CA PHE A 52 1.35 -3.89 7.53
C PHE A 52 1.81 -5.35 7.46
N LYS A 53 2.94 -5.64 6.79
CA LYS A 53 3.54 -6.97 6.80
C LYS A 53 3.99 -7.39 8.19
N ASP A 54 4.63 -6.48 8.92
CA ASP A 54 5.10 -6.73 10.29
C ASP A 54 3.92 -6.94 11.26
N PHE A 55 2.78 -6.29 11.02
CA PHE A 55 1.51 -6.57 11.69
C PHE A 55 0.83 -7.88 11.26
N GLY A 56 1.40 -8.62 10.32
CA GLY A 56 0.90 -9.93 9.89
C GLY A 56 -0.22 -9.88 8.84
N PHE A 57 -0.49 -8.73 8.23
CA PHE A 57 -1.51 -8.66 7.18
C PHE A 57 -1.03 -9.32 5.87
N THR A 58 -1.96 -9.98 5.19
CA THR A 58 -1.80 -10.23 3.75
C THR A 58 -2.22 -8.99 2.98
N ILE A 59 -1.36 -8.51 2.09
CA ILE A 59 -1.53 -7.25 1.35
C ILE A 59 -1.70 -7.58 -0.13
N ARG A 60 -2.65 -6.89 -0.79
CA ARG A 60 -2.84 -6.96 -2.24
C ARG A 60 -3.03 -5.55 -2.80
N SER A 61 -2.74 -5.38 -4.10
CA SER A 61 -3.12 -4.16 -4.82
C SER A 61 -4.63 -3.92 -4.73
N ALA A 62 -5.01 -2.69 -4.44
CA ALA A 62 -6.39 -2.24 -4.43
C ALA A 62 -6.70 -1.21 -5.51
N LEU A 63 -5.89 -1.16 -6.58
CA LEU A 63 -6.04 -0.17 -7.66
C LEU A 63 -7.46 -0.17 -8.25
N LYS A 64 -8.09 -1.34 -8.38
CA LYS A 64 -9.50 -1.48 -8.82
C LYS A 64 -10.54 -0.81 -7.92
N TYR A 65 -10.15 -0.39 -6.71
CA TYR A 65 -10.98 0.31 -5.74
C TYR A 65 -10.52 1.75 -5.50
N GLY A 66 -9.63 2.28 -6.35
CA GLY A 66 -9.07 3.64 -6.21
C GLY A 66 -8.19 3.83 -4.97
N THR A 67 -7.74 2.73 -4.36
CA THR A 67 -6.91 2.72 -3.15
C THR A 67 -5.63 1.92 -3.41
N ASP A 68 -4.66 2.02 -2.51
CA ASP A 68 -3.33 1.46 -2.76
C ASP A 68 -3.27 -0.01 -2.33
N PHE A 69 -3.79 -0.32 -1.13
CA PHE A 69 -3.76 -1.67 -0.57
C PHE A 69 -5.13 -2.20 -0.13
N ALA A 70 -5.31 -3.51 -0.27
CA ALA A 70 -6.35 -4.27 0.40
C ALA A 70 -5.69 -5.17 1.44
N LEU A 71 -6.04 -4.97 2.71
CA LEU A 71 -5.48 -5.73 3.83
C LEU A 71 -6.42 -6.87 4.22
N TYR A 72 -5.85 -8.05 4.46
CA TYR A 72 -6.55 -9.24 4.93
C TYR A 72 -5.89 -9.73 6.22
N LYS A 73 -6.70 -9.95 7.27
CA LYS A 73 -6.22 -10.55 8.53
C LYS A 73 -5.82 -12.01 8.36
N LYS A 74 -6.54 -12.72 7.50
CA LYS A 74 -6.26 -14.11 7.09
C LYS A 74 -5.91 -14.18 5.60
N ARG A 75 -5.48 -15.35 5.14
CA ARG A 75 -5.17 -15.56 3.71
C ARG A 75 -6.40 -15.25 2.85
N PRO A 76 -6.25 -14.52 1.71
CA PRO A 76 -7.33 -14.30 0.76
C PRO A 76 -7.99 -15.62 0.36
N GLY A 77 -9.33 -15.67 0.38
CA GLY A 77 -10.11 -16.89 0.13
C GLY A 77 -10.68 -17.56 1.38
N LEU A 78 -10.18 -17.24 2.57
CA LEU A 78 -10.77 -17.65 3.86
C LEU A 78 -11.63 -16.54 4.50
N GLU A 79 -11.33 -15.28 4.17
CA GLU A 79 -12.03 -14.09 4.67
C GLU A 79 -11.97 -12.97 3.61
N HIS A 80 -12.99 -12.12 3.56
CA HIS A 80 -12.96 -10.90 2.74
C HIS A 80 -11.96 -9.90 3.34
N ALA A 81 -11.25 -9.12 2.52
CA ALA A 81 -10.41 -8.03 3.02
C ALA A 81 -11.28 -7.05 3.82
N PRO A 82 -11.09 -6.90 5.13
CA PRO A 82 -11.87 -5.93 5.90
C PRO A 82 -11.52 -4.48 5.55
N TYR A 83 -10.31 -4.21 5.05
CA TYR A 83 -9.78 -2.85 4.91
C TYR A 83 -9.27 -2.55 3.50
N LEU A 84 -9.67 -1.39 2.98
CA LEU A 84 -9.01 -0.73 1.87
C LEU A 84 -8.19 0.43 2.42
N VAL A 85 -6.95 0.59 1.96
CA VAL A 85 -6.01 1.59 2.48
C VAL A 85 -5.63 2.55 1.38
N LYS A 86 -5.79 3.84 1.65
CA LYS A 86 -5.18 4.92 0.88
C LYS A 86 -4.02 5.50 1.67
N VAL A 87 -2.82 5.47 1.09
CA VAL A 87 -1.60 6.07 1.65
C VAL A 87 -1.54 7.54 1.24
N LEU A 88 -1.27 8.40 2.22
CA LEU A 88 -1.25 9.85 2.08
C LEU A 88 -0.04 10.42 2.82
N LYS A 89 0.43 11.59 2.42
CA LYS A 89 1.44 12.36 3.16
C LYS A 89 0.76 13.33 4.11
N TYR A 90 1.34 13.54 5.28
CA TYR A 90 0.91 14.61 6.17
C TYR A 90 1.03 15.97 5.45
N GLY A 91 -0.04 16.76 5.50
CA GLY A 91 -0.12 18.05 4.79
C GLY A 91 -0.39 17.94 3.28
N GLN A 92 -0.58 16.73 2.74
CA GLN A 92 -0.99 16.56 1.34
C GLN A 92 -2.37 17.18 1.12
N PHE A 93 -2.48 17.99 0.08
CA PHE A 93 -3.77 18.46 -0.40
C PHE A 93 -4.54 17.30 -1.05
N ILE A 94 -5.81 17.14 -0.68
CA ILE A 94 -6.70 16.12 -1.21
C ILE A 94 -7.93 16.84 -1.77
N GLU A 95 -8.27 16.54 -3.02
CA GLU A 95 -9.49 17.07 -3.60
C GLU A 95 -10.71 16.43 -2.94
N PRO A 96 -11.76 17.18 -2.59
CA PRO A 96 -12.98 16.61 -2.03
C PRO A 96 -13.58 15.48 -2.88
N GLY A 97 -13.43 15.56 -4.21
CA GLY A 97 -13.88 14.53 -5.14
C GLY A 97 -13.17 13.18 -4.98
N ASP A 98 -11.88 13.20 -4.64
CA ASP A 98 -11.10 11.99 -4.37
C ASP A 98 -11.61 11.29 -3.12
N LEU A 99 -11.79 12.06 -2.03
CA LEU A 99 -12.28 11.54 -0.76
C LEU A 99 -13.68 10.90 -0.91
N ILE A 100 -14.58 11.56 -1.63
CA ILE A 100 -15.91 11.03 -1.95
C ILE A 100 -15.79 9.75 -2.79
N SER A 101 -14.89 9.71 -3.76
CA SER A 101 -14.69 8.56 -4.64
C SER A 101 -14.17 7.34 -3.88
N TRP A 102 -13.15 7.51 -3.04
CA TRP A 102 -12.64 6.43 -2.19
C TRP A 102 -13.72 5.94 -1.21
N GLY A 103 -14.45 6.87 -0.58
CA GLY A 103 -15.57 6.54 0.31
C GLY A 103 -16.65 5.72 -0.39
N ARG A 104 -17.11 6.16 -1.57
CA ARG A 104 -18.12 5.46 -2.37
C ARG A 104 -17.67 4.06 -2.80
N LEU A 105 -16.43 3.92 -3.27
CA LEU A 105 -15.87 2.64 -3.72
C LEU A 105 -15.69 1.66 -2.56
N SER A 106 -15.25 2.12 -1.40
CA SER A 106 -15.16 1.25 -0.20
C SER A 106 -16.53 0.77 0.26
N HIS A 107 -17.53 1.66 0.27
CA HIS A 107 -18.88 1.34 0.68
C HIS A 107 -19.54 0.31 -0.26
N SER A 108 -19.38 0.46 -1.59
CA SER A 108 -20.00 -0.45 -2.56
C SER A 108 -19.51 -1.89 -2.43
N VAL A 109 -18.26 -2.07 -1.99
CA VAL A 109 -17.67 -3.39 -1.74
C VAL A 109 -17.71 -3.82 -0.27
N LYS A 110 -18.41 -3.05 0.58
CA LYS A 110 -18.61 -3.29 2.02
C LYS A 110 -17.29 -3.47 2.79
N LYS A 111 -16.31 -2.61 2.52
CA LYS A 111 -15.02 -2.58 3.21
C LYS A 111 -14.81 -1.25 3.91
N ASP A 112 -14.13 -1.27 5.04
CA ASP A 112 -13.77 -0.05 5.74
C ASP A 112 -12.60 0.64 5.00
N LEU A 113 -12.74 1.93 4.73
CA LEU A 113 -11.66 2.74 4.17
C LEU A 113 -10.76 3.23 5.31
N ILE A 114 -9.47 3.00 5.18
CA ILE A 114 -8.44 3.51 6.08
C ILE A 114 -7.57 4.49 5.31
N LEU A 115 -7.42 5.69 5.83
CA LEU A 115 -6.38 6.62 5.41
C LEU A 115 -5.13 6.38 6.26
N ALA A 116 -4.03 6.01 5.63
CA ALA A 116 -2.73 5.85 6.26
C ALA A 116 -1.86 7.06 5.96
N ILE A 117 -1.72 7.95 6.93
CA ILE A 117 -1.10 9.26 6.77
C ILE A 117 0.34 9.21 7.31
N THR A 118 1.30 9.28 6.41
CA THR A 118 2.73 9.24 6.72
C THR A 118 3.24 10.63 7.08
N HIS A 119 3.78 10.79 8.29
CA HIS A 119 4.44 12.01 8.75
C HIS A 119 5.92 12.02 8.34
N GLN A 120 6.50 13.22 8.30
CA GLN A 120 7.94 13.39 8.04
C GLN A 120 8.82 12.65 9.05
N SER A 121 8.35 12.52 10.30
CA SER A 121 9.05 11.80 11.38
C SER A 121 9.12 10.29 11.18
N GLY A 122 8.34 9.72 10.26
CA GLY A 122 8.21 8.27 10.11
C GLY A 122 6.96 7.68 10.75
N LEU A 123 6.27 8.43 11.62
CA LEU A 123 5.02 8.01 12.22
C LEU A 123 3.94 7.86 11.14
N ILE A 124 3.15 6.78 11.21
CA ILE A 124 1.96 6.60 10.39
C ILE A 124 0.72 6.73 11.27
N THR A 125 -0.20 7.62 10.89
CA THR A 125 -1.51 7.78 11.55
C THR A 125 -2.59 7.13 10.70
N TYR A 126 -3.45 6.33 11.34
CA TYR A 126 -4.54 5.62 10.69
C TYR A 126 -5.88 6.25 11.02
N VAL A 127 -6.63 6.67 10.00
CA VAL A 127 -7.97 7.24 10.14
C VAL A 127 -8.97 6.35 9.40
N ALA A 128 -9.93 5.79 10.13
CA ALA A 128 -11.00 5.01 9.53
C ALA A 128 -12.16 5.93 9.08
N LEU A 129 -12.59 5.77 7.83
CA LEU A 129 -13.73 6.47 7.26
C LEU A 129 -14.86 5.48 7.01
N LYS A 130 -16.05 5.82 7.51
CA LYS A 130 -17.29 5.08 7.23
C LYS A 130 -18.28 5.98 6.54
N TRP A 131 -18.86 5.49 5.45
CA TRP A 131 -19.95 6.18 4.78
C TRP A 131 -21.18 6.16 5.68
N PHE A 132 -21.60 7.34 6.14
CA PHE A 132 -22.79 7.48 6.95
C PHE A 132 -24.01 7.71 6.05
N LYS A 133 -25.04 6.86 6.23
CA LYS A 133 -26.39 7.14 5.72
C LYS A 133 -27.24 7.52 6.94
N PRO A 134 -27.65 8.79 7.07
CA PRO A 134 -28.56 9.23 8.12
C PRO A 134 -29.92 8.55 8.04
#